data_AF-A0A7I0EQ15-F1
#
_entry.id   AF-A0A7I0EQ15-F1
#
_cell.length_a   1.000
_cell.length_b   1.000
_cell.length_c   1.000
_cell.angle_alpha   90.00
_cell.angle_beta   90.00
_cell.angle_gamma   90.00
#
_symmetry.space_group_name_H-M   'P 1'
#
loop_
_entity.id
_entity.type
_entity.pdbx_description
1 polymer ?
#
loop_
_entity_poly.entity_id
_entity_poly.type
_entity_poly.pdbx_seq_one_letter_code
_entity_poly.pdbx_strand_id
1 'polypeptide(L)'
;MIRLSPFARLFYIGLWNFAYCDKGHLPDDALGLKLKILPADPVDADELLAEVMRNGRVSRVEAEGKTYLWMPSFGPWQKTDPRWKTRCPACAHQDSLILTKTPVSYAESHQSSALREENQREEKRTVITHALPSAESVFDAAYLHWPKKVERKAALEKFKAAAKRIDSEALAAHIVRFGDAYAATTDKRFTPALGVWIGHERWTDELPSAQQGERKPTRTDQNLDFVAQLAREQAQQQRGLTA
;
A
#
# COMPACT_ATOMS: atom_id res chain seq x y z
N MET A 1 24.72 13.95 0.57
CA MET A 1 26.09 13.55 0.98
C MET A 1 26.20 12.03 0.87
N ILE A 2 27.21 11.51 0.16
CA ILE A 2 27.43 10.07 0.00
C ILE A 2 28.01 9.54 1.32
N ARG A 3 27.33 8.61 1.99
CA ARG A 3 27.69 8.13 3.34
C ARG A 3 28.26 6.71 3.38
N LEU A 4 28.49 6.09 2.21
CA LEU A 4 29.00 4.72 2.08
C LEU A 4 30.29 4.69 1.26
N SER A 5 31.23 3.85 1.67
CA SER A 5 32.46 3.51 0.96
C SER A 5 32.14 2.90 -0.42
N PRO A 6 33.08 2.93 -1.39
CA PRO A 6 32.87 2.35 -2.71
C PRO A 6 32.43 0.88 -2.65
N PHE A 7 33.11 0.07 -1.84
CA PHE A 7 32.76 -1.34 -1.68
C PHE A 7 31.45 -1.54 -0.94
N ALA A 8 31.12 -0.75 0.08
CA ALA A 8 29.82 -0.86 0.76
C ALA A 8 28.64 -0.50 -0.17
N ARG A 9 28.85 0.42 -1.12
CA ARG A 9 27.85 0.71 -2.17
C ARG A 9 27.64 -0.48 -3.10
N LEU A 10 28.72 -1.08 -3.59
CA LEU A 10 28.65 -2.27 -4.44
C LEU A 10 28.04 -3.47 -3.70
N PHE A 11 28.47 -3.68 -2.45
CA PHE A 11 27.93 -4.71 -1.58
C PHE A 11 26.42 -4.55 -1.40
N TYR A 12 25.95 -3.35 -1.03
CA TYR A 12 24.52 -3.06 -0.84
C TYR A 12 23.68 -3.30 -2.11
N ILE A 13 24.16 -2.87 -3.28
CA ILE A 13 23.47 -3.12 -4.55
C ILE A 13 23.47 -4.62 -4.87
N GLY A 14 24.58 -5.32 -4.58
CA GLY A 14 24.68 -6.76 -4.79
C GLY A 14 23.69 -7.57 -3.96
N LEU A 15 23.42 -7.16 -2.71
CA LEU A 15 22.45 -7.83 -1.82
C LEU A 15 21.07 -8.01 -2.48
N TRP A 16 20.68 -7.10 -3.37
CA TRP A 16 19.38 -7.12 -4.03
C TRP A 16 19.13 -8.42 -4.81
N ASN A 17 20.19 -9.01 -5.36
CA ASN A 17 20.12 -10.25 -6.14
C ASN A 17 19.96 -11.52 -5.27
N PHE A 18 20.20 -11.41 -3.97
CA PHE A 18 20.22 -12.54 -3.04
C PHE A 18 19.12 -12.46 -1.98
N ALA A 19 18.17 -11.54 -2.15
CA ALA A 19 16.99 -11.47 -1.29
C ALA A 19 16.08 -12.69 -1.52
N TYR A 20 15.64 -13.31 -0.42
CA TYR A 20 14.68 -14.43 -0.42
C TYR A 20 13.28 -14.04 -0.88
N CYS A 21 12.96 -12.75 -0.88
CA CYS A 21 11.66 -12.23 -1.31
C CYS A 21 11.76 -10.75 -1.64
N ASP A 22 10.70 -10.24 -2.25
CA ASP A 22 10.55 -8.84 -2.62
C ASP A 22 10.44 -7.88 -1.43
N LYS A 23 10.31 -8.39 -0.20
CA LYS A 23 10.37 -7.58 1.02
C LYS A 23 11.80 -7.31 1.50
N GLY A 24 12.80 -7.93 0.88
CA GLY A 24 14.22 -7.66 1.13
C GLY A 24 14.81 -8.44 2.30
N HIS A 25 14.28 -9.63 2.60
CA HIS A 25 14.88 -10.53 3.60
C HIS A 25 16.02 -11.34 2.99
N LEU A 26 17.10 -11.53 3.72
CA LEU A 26 18.34 -12.18 3.30
C LEU A 26 18.87 -13.12 4.40
N PRO A 27 19.77 -14.05 4.07
CA PRO A 27 20.55 -14.76 5.09
C PRO A 27 21.38 -13.77 5.90
N ASP A 28 21.50 -14.00 7.20
CA ASP A 28 22.47 -13.32 8.06
C ASP A 28 23.83 -14.04 7.99
N ASP A 29 24.42 -13.98 6.80
CA ASP A 29 25.71 -14.62 6.47
C ASP A 29 26.55 -13.61 5.67
N ALA A 30 27.24 -12.73 6.39
CA ALA A 30 28.03 -11.65 5.81
C ALA A 30 29.09 -12.19 4.85
N LEU A 31 29.82 -13.23 5.27
CA LEU A 31 30.87 -13.86 4.48
C LEU A 31 30.32 -14.51 3.22
N GLY A 32 29.23 -15.30 3.32
CA GLY A 32 28.61 -15.93 2.16
C GLY A 32 28.03 -14.93 1.17
N LEU A 33 27.48 -13.82 1.66
CA LEU A 33 27.06 -12.70 0.81
C LEU A 33 28.25 -12.03 0.13
N LYS A 34 29.34 -11.77 0.87
CA LYS A 34 30.58 -11.20 0.32
C LYS A 34 31.15 -12.09 -0.77
N LEU A 35 31.24 -13.41 -0.56
CA LEU A 35 31.77 -14.34 -1.55
C LEU A 35 30.95 -14.38 -2.85
N LYS A 36 29.64 -14.10 -2.78
CA LYS A 36 28.77 -14.03 -3.96
C LYS A 36 28.84 -12.69 -4.69
N ILE A 37 29.05 -11.59 -3.96
CA ILE A 37 28.97 -10.23 -4.51
C ILE A 37 30.34 -9.67 -4.88
N LEU A 38 31.34 -9.89 -4.02
CA LEU A 38 32.71 -9.37 -4.12
C LEU A 38 33.72 -10.54 -3.98
N PRO A 39 33.66 -11.55 -4.88
CA PRO A 39 34.56 -12.69 -4.83
C PRO A 39 36.02 -12.24 -5.00
N ALA A 40 36.92 -12.81 -4.20
CA ALA A 40 38.36 -12.50 -4.19
C ALA A 40 38.76 -11.04 -3.88
N ASP A 41 37.83 -10.11 -3.69
CA ASP A 41 38.14 -8.74 -3.28
C ASP A 41 38.70 -8.70 -1.84
N PRO A 42 39.73 -7.89 -1.55
CA PRO A 42 40.40 -7.84 -0.24
C PRO A 42 39.64 -6.93 0.74
N VAL A 43 38.38 -7.26 1.03
CA VAL A 43 37.50 -6.48 1.91
C VAL A 43 36.87 -7.37 2.98
N ASP A 44 36.76 -6.85 4.19
CA ASP A 44 36.14 -7.54 5.31
C ASP A 44 34.60 -7.49 5.20
N ALA A 45 33.97 -8.66 5.30
CA ALA A 45 32.53 -8.81 5.09
C ALA A 45 31.71 -8.19 6.23
N ASP A 46 32.16 -8.35 7.47
CA ASP A 46 31.48 -7.86 8.66
C ASP A 46 31.60 -6.34 8.79
N GLU A 47 32.76 -5.77 8.44
CA GLU A 47 32.94 -4.32 8.38
C GLU A 47 32.04 -3.68 7.33
N LEU A 48 31.94 -4.29 6.14
CA LEU A 48 31.04 -3.83 5.07
C LEU A 48 29.58 -3.89 5.51
N LEU A 49 29.15 -5.01 6.07
CA LEU A 49 27.78 -5.17 6.55
C LEU A 49 27.48 -4.17 7.67
N ALA A 50 28.40 -4.01 8.62
CA ALA A 50 28.26 -3.03 9.70
C ALA A 50 28.17 -1.60 9.18
N GLU A 51 28.95 -1.24 8.15
CA GLU A 51 28.88 0.08 7.50
C GLU A 51 27.50 0.34 6.86
N VAL A 52 26.98 -0.66 6.15
CA VAL A 52 25.66 -0.61 5.52
C VAL A 52 24.54 -0.51 6.57
N MET A 53 24.67 -1.25 7.69
CA MET A 53 23.72 -1.21 8.81
C MET A 53 23.76 0.12 9.56
N ARG A 54 24.96 0.68 9.86
CA ARG A 54 25.12 1.99 10.50
C ARG A 54 24.44 3.10 9.71
N ASN A 55 24.36 2.94 8.39
CA ASN A 55 23.68 3.87 7.48
C ASN A 55 22.19 3.59 7.28
N GLY A 56 21.61 2.64 8.03
CA GLY A 56 20.18 2.30 7.99
C GLY A 56 19.71 1.67 6.69
N ARG A 57 20.62 1.09 5.89
CA ARG A 57 20.28 0.45 4.60
C ARG A 57 19.86 -1.00 4.76
N VAL A 58 20.39 -1.66 5.78
CA VAL A 58 20.08 -3.03 6.20
C VAL A 58 19.89 -3.03 7.71
N SER A 59 18.97 -3.85 8.19
CA SER A 59 18.77 -4.11 9.61
C SER A 59 18.77 -5.61 9.87
N ARG A 60 19.12 -6.03 11.09
CA ARG A 60 18.96 -7.42 11.52
C ARG A 60 17.58 -7.61 12.14
N VAL A 61 16.92 -8.69 11.78
CA VAL A 61 15.62 -9.10 12.32
C VAL A 61 15.72 -10.54 12.77
N GLU A 62 14.97 -10.88 13.81
CA GLU A 62 14.90 -12.24 14.33
C GLU A 62 13.50 -12.81 14.17
N ALA A 63 13.39 -14.07 13.76
CA ALA A 63 12.16 -14.84 13.75
C ALA A 63 12.46 -16.30 14.11
N GLU A 64 11.71 -16.86 15.08
CA GLU A 64 11.87 -18.25 15.54
C GLU A 64 13.32 -18.60 15.95
N GLY A 65 14.00 -17.69 16.65
CA GLY A 65 15.39 -17.89 17.09
C GLY A 65 16.44 -17.87 15.97
N LYS A 66 16.04 -17.49 14.74
CA LYS A 66 16.96 -17.30 13.60
C LYS A 66 17.05 -15.84 13.22
N THR A 67 18.25 -15.38 12.93
CA THR A 67 18.50 -14.03 12.46
C THR A 67 18.49 -13.97 10.94
N TYR A 68 17.98 -12.85 10.43
CA TYR A 68 17.94 -12.51 9.02
C TYR A 68 18.37 -11.06 8.86
N LEU A 69 18.88 -10.72 7.69
CA LEU A 69 19.04 -9.32 7.29
C LEU A 69 17.77 -8.88 6.57
N TRP A 70 17.39 -7.62 6.76
CA TRP A 70 16.23 -7.00 6.14
C TRP A 70 16.61 -5.65 5.52
N MET A 71 16.23 -5.45 4.25
CA MET A 71 16.43 -4.20 3.50
C MET A 71 15.10 -3.41 3.43
N PRO A 72 14.90 -2.37 4.26
CA PRO A 72 13.61 -1.68 4.36
C PRO A 72 13.20 -1.00 3.06
N SER A 73 14.17 -0.51 2.29
CA SER A 73 13.92 0.19 1.03
C SER A 73 13.66 -0.75 -0.14
N PHE A 74 13.86 -2.06 -0.03
CA PHE A 74 13.86 -2.97 -1.19
C PHE A 74 12.48 -3.12 -1.84
N GLY A 75 11.43 -3.30 -1.04
CA GLY A 75 10.06 -3.52 -1.54
C GLY A 75 9.56 -2.42 -2.50
N PRO A 76 9.70 -1.12 -2.17
CA PRO A 76 9.37 -0.04 -3.09
C PRO A 76 10.08 -0.06 -4.45
N TRP A 77 11.28 -0.65 -4.54
CA TRP A 77 12.04 -0.75 -5.80
C TRP A 77 11.70 -1.99 -6.62
N GLN A 78 11.05 -2.98 -6.01
CA GLN A 78 10.64 -4.22 -6.69
C GLN A 78 9.24 -4.08 -7.29
N LYS A 79 9.09 -4.48 -8.56
CA LYS A 79 7.77 -4.68 -9.18
C LYS A 79 7.31 -6.11 -8.89
N THR A 80 6.56 -6.27 -7.81
CA THR A 80 6.05 -7.58 -7.38
C THR A 80 4.87 -8.03 -8.23
N ASP A 81 4.95 -9.24 -8.79
CA ASP A 81 3.78 -9.89 -9.37
C ASP A 81 3.04 -10.67 -8.26
N PRO A 82 1.77 -10.35 -7.95
CA PRO A 82 1.00 -10.98 -6.88
C PRO A 82 0.84 -12.50 -7.02
N ARG A 83 1.03 -13.05 -8.21
CA ARG A 83 0.94 -14.49 -8.51
C ARG A 83 2.11 -15.27 -7.92
N TRP A 84 3.27 -14.63 -7.77
CA TRP A 84 4.49 -15.25 -7.28
C TRP A 84 4.67 -14.94 -5.80
N LYS A 85 4.28 -15.89 -4.94
CA LYS A 85 4.54 -15.81 -3.50
C LYS A 85 5.86 -16.52 -3.19
N THR A 86 6.90 -15.75 -2.92
CA THR A 86 8.19 -16.32 -2.49
C THR A 86 8.05 -16.96 -1.11
N ARG A 87 8.52 -18.21 -0.97
CA ARG A 87 8.60 -18.91 0.32
C ARG A 87 9.79 -18.38 1.11
N CYS A 88 9.66 -17.18 1.65
CA CYS A 88 10.68 -16.59 2.51
C CYS A 88 10.46 -17.03 3.98
N PRO A 89 11.49 -17.59 4.64
CA PRO A 89 11.41 -18.01 6.04
C PRO A 89 11.02 -16.87 6.98
N ALA A 90 11.65 -15.69 6.84
CA ALA A 90 11.30 -14.51 7.65
C ALA A 90 9.85 -14.06 7.42
N CYS A 91 9.35 -14.10 6.18
CA CYS A 91 7.98 -13.73 5.87
C CYS A 91 6.93 -14.69 6.46
N ALA A 92 7.28 -15.96 6.65
CA ALA A 92 6.37 -16.95 7.26
C ALA A 92 6.07 -16.61 8.72
N HIS A 93 6.99 -15.92 9.38
CA HIS A 93 6.93 -15.53 10.79
C HIS A 93 6.82 -14.01 10.94
N GLN A 94 6.06 -13.36 10.06
CA GLN A 94 5.94 -11.91 10.00
C GLN A 94 5.48 -11.28 11.32
N ASP A 95 4.61 -11.96 12.06
CA ASP A 95 4.06 -11.49 13.33
C ASP A 95 5.08 -11.57 14.49
N SER A 96 6.16 -12.34 14.33
CA SER A 96 7.21 -12.50 15.33
C SER A 96 8.56 -11.87 14.94
N LEU A 97 8.60 -11.09 13.85
CA LEU A 97 9.81 -10.37 13.44
C LEU A 97 10.14 -9.25 14.42
N ILE A 98 11.23 -9.41 15.17
CA ILE A 98 11.74 -8.39 16.09
C ILE A 98 12.98 -7.74 15.49
N LEU A 99 12.99 -6.41 15.43
CA LEU A 99 14.17 -5.65 15.05
C LEU A 99 15.22 -5.77 16.16
N THR A 100 16.29 -6.51 15.91
CA THR A 100 17.38 -6.67 16.87
C THR A 100 18.26 -5.42 16.85
N LYS A 101 18.33 -4.72 17.99
CA LYS A 101 19.38 -3.75 18.25
C LYS A 101 20.65 -4.57 18.45
N THR A 102 21.57 -4.46 17.49
CA THR A 102 22.77 -5.29 17.34
C THR A 102 23.45 -5.60 18.67
N PRO A 103 23.85 -6.86 18.88
CA PRO A 103 25.29 -7.09 18.90
C PRO A 103 25.73 -8.02 17.76
N VAL A 104 26.98 -7.83 17.37
CA VAL A 104 27.74 -8.65 16.43
C VAL A 104 28.00 -10.00 17.09
N SER A 105 27.73 -11.08 16.36
CA SER A 105 28.30 -12.44 16.48
C SER A 105 27.21 -13.49 16.27
N TYR A 106 27.42 -14.38 15.29
CA TYR A 106 26.95 -15.76 15.42
C TYR A 106 28.07 -16.70 14.98
N ALA A 107 28.94 -17.03 15.93
CA ALA A 107 29.58 -18.33 15.96
C ALA A 107 28.63 -19.31 16.69
N GLU A 108 28.41 -20.46 16.04
CA GLU A 108 27.93 -21.73 16.60
C GLU A 108 26.44 -21.88 16.97
N SER A 109 25.72 -22.72 16.23
CA SER A 109 25.51 -24.12 16.64
C SER A 109 24.60 -24.88 15.64
N HIS A 110 25.08 -26.03 15.18
CA HIS A 110 24.33 -27.05 14.44
C HIS A 110 23.83 -28.14 15.39
N GLN A 111 22.80 -28.89 14.94
CA GLN A 111 22.26 -30.18 15.44
C GLN A 111 21.19 -30.06 16.55
N SER A 112 20.04 -30.75 16.54
CA SER A 112 19.48 -31.79 15.67
C SER A 112 17.95 -31.97 15.88
N SER A 113 17.35 -32.70 14.93
CA SER A 113 16.29 -33.73 15.09
C SER A 113 14.84 -33.38 15.46
N ALA A 114 13.98 -33.75 14.49
CA ALA A 114 12.59 -34.22 14.46
C ALA A 114 11.82 -34.51 15.78
N LEU A 115 10.54 -34.12 15.81
CA LEU A 115 9.34 -34.97 15.56
C LEU A 115 8.05 -34.23 15.99
N ARG A 116 7.02 -34.24 15.10
CA ARG A 116 5.54 -34.38 15.33
C ARG A 116 4.84 -33.39 16.30
N GLU A 117 3.53 -33.12 16.27
CA GLU A 117 2.37 -33.19 15.37
C GLU A 117 1.28 -32.31 16.04
N GLU A 118 0.42 -31.70 15.22
CA GLU A 118 -1.00 -31.38 15.44
C GLU A 118 -1.56 -30.45 16.56
N ASN A 119 -2.39 -29.53 16.05
CA ASN A 119 -3.72 -29.11 16.54
C ASN A 119 -3.87 -28.34 17.86
N GLN A 120 -4.28 -27.06 17.78
CA GLN A 120 -5.69 -26.67 17.95
C GLN A 120 -5.94 -25.15 17.79
N ARG A 121 -7.23 -24.85 17.71
CA ARG A 121 -7.96 -23.69 17.18
C ARG A 121 -8.40 -22.77 18.34
N GLU A 122 -8.68 -21.50 18.03
CA GLU A 122 -9.61 -20.51 18.66
C GLU A 122 -8.94 -19.13 18.79
N GLU A 123 -9.31 -18.15 17.98
CA GLU A 123 -10.45 -17.21 18.08
C GLU A 123 -10.40 -16.18 19.24
N LYS A 124 -10.36 -14.91 18.80
CA LYS A 124 -10.88 -13.67 19.41
C LYS A 124 -10.33 -13.21 20.75
N ARG A 125 -9.68 -12.04 20.73
CA ARG A 125 -9.90 -11.04 21.79
C ARG A 125 -9.73 -9.61 21.30
N THR A 126 -10.86 -8.94 21.10
CA THR A 126 -11.01 -7.50 21.19
C THR A 126 -10.72 -7.05 22.62
N VAL A 127 -9.86 -6.06 22.80
CA VAL A 127 -9.77 -5.28 24.05
C VAL A 127 -9.77 -3.81 23.68
N ILE A 128 -10.85 -3.14 24.07
CA ILE A 128 -11.05 -1.69 24.01
C ILE A 128 -10.41 -1.12 25.28
N THR A 129 -9.49 -0.17 25.13
CA THR A 129 -9.05 0.72 26.22
C THR A 129 -9.20 2.16 25.75
N HIS A 130 -10.03 2.92 26.47
CA HIS A 130 -10.24 4.35 26.30
C HIS A 130 -8.97 5.13 26.70
N ALA A 131 -8.31 5.80 25.75
CA ALA A 131 -7.33 6.86 26.01
C ALA A 131 -7.03 7.65 24.73
N LEU A 132 -7.53 8.89 24.63
CA LEU A 132 -7.41 9.82 23.49
C LEU A 132 -7.92 9.22 22.15
N PRO A 133 -8.48 10.02 21.21
CA PRO A 133 -8.80 9.48 19.90
C PRO A 133 -7.47 9.15 19.19
N SER A 134 -7.05 7.89 19.31
CA SER A 134 -5.94 7.33 18.52
C SER A 134 -6.18 7.64 17.05
N ALA A 135 -5.13 7.91 16.28
CA ALA A 135 -5.23 8.22 14.84
C ALA A 135 -6.07 7.18 14.07
N GLU A 136 -6.13 5.94 14.57
CA GLU A 136 -7.00 4.89 14.01
C GLU A 136 -8.49 5.15 14.24
N SER A 137 -8.88 5.68 15.41
CA SER A 137 -10.28 6.03 15.72
C SER A 137 -10.76 7.25 14.94
N VAL A 138 -9.90 8.26 14.77
CA VAL A 138 -10.15 9.44 13.93
C VAL A 138 -10.34 9.01 12.47
N PHE A 139 -9.45 8.13 11.99
CA PHE A 139 -9.59 7.53 10.67
C PHE A 139 -10.88 6.74 10.53
N ASP A 140 -11.25 5.91 11.51
CA ASP A 140 -12.45 5.07 11.42
C ASP A 140 -13.73 5.90 11.35
N ALA A 141 -13.82 6.98 12.12
CA ALA A 141 -14.93 7.92 12.04
C ALA A 141 -15.02 8.55 10.64
N ALA A 142 -13.91 9.06 10.11
CA ALA A 142 -13.88 9.66 8.77
C ALA A 142 -14.13 8.62 7.66
N TYR A 143 -13.63 7.39 7.84
CA TYR A 143 -13.76 6.31 6.86
C TYR A 143 -15.22 5.99 6.60
N LEU A 144 -16.13 6.15 7.57
CA LEU A 144 -17.58 5.90 7.43
C LEU A 144 -18.27 6.79 6.38
N HIS A 145 -17.74 7.97 6.09
CA HIS A 145 -18.30 8.86 5.07
C HIS A 145 -17.87 8.49 3.64
N TRP A 146 -16.82 7.68 3.48
CA TRP A 146 -16.32 7.37 2.14
C TRP A 146 -17.21 6.34 1.39
N PRO A 147 -17.77 6.62 0.20
CA PRO A 147 -18.73 5.72 -0.44
C PRO A 147 -18.20 4.32 -0.79
N LYS A 148 -16.90 4.23 -1.09
CA LYS A 148 -16.22 3.01 -1.56
C LYS A 148 -15.33 2.39 -0.48
N LYS A 149 -15.85 1.39 0.24
CA LYS A 149 -15.16 0.73 1.37
C LYS A 149 -14.22 -0.39 0.94
N VAL A 150 -13.12 -0.05 0.27
CA VAL A 150 -12.11 -1.03 -0.18
C VAL A 150 -10.77 -0.78 0.49
N GLU A 151 -10.02 -1.87 0.73
CA GLU A 151 -8.64 -1.83 1.22
C GLU A 151 -8.41 -0.97 2.48
N ARG A 152 -9.31 -1.07 3.48
CA ARG A 152 -9.26 -0.27 4.73
C ARG A 152 -7.87 -0.22 5.37
N LYS A 153 -7.18 -1.36 5.48
CA LYS A 153 -5.82 -1.43 6.08
C LYS A 153 -4.82 -0.58 5.29
N ALA A 154 -4.84 -0.63 3.96
CA ALA A 154 -3.95 0.16 3.12
C ALA A 154 -4.29 1.66 3.18
N ALA A 155 -5.58 2.00 3.28
CA ALA A 155 -6.03 3.38 3.47
C ALA A 155 -5.60 3.94 4.84
N LEU A 156 -5.65 3.13 5.90
CA LEU A 156 -5.19 3.51 7.24
C LEU A 156 -3.69 3.82 7.28
N GLU A 157 -2.87 2.98 6.65
CA GLU A 157 -1.41 3.22 6.59
C GLU A 157 -1.07 4.50 5.83
N LYS A 158 -1.80 4.80 4.75
CA LYS A 158 -1.66 6.07 4.03
C LYS A 158 -2.16 7.26 4.84
N PHE A 159 -3.23 7.10 5.62
CA PHE A 159 -3.71 8.12 6.54
C PHE A 159 -2.65 8.44 7.60
N LYS A 160 -2.06 7.42 8.24
CA LYS A 160 -0.95 7.59 9.21
C LYS A 160 0.27 8.27 8.58
N ALA A 161 0.58 7.95 7.32
CA ALA A 161 1.68 8.58 6.59
C ALA A 161 1.38 10.07 6.29
N ALA A 162 0.17 10.40 5.85
CA ALA A 162 -0.27 11.76 5.57
C ALA A 162 -0.42 12.60 6.85
N ALA A 163 -0.87 11.99 7.95
CA ALA A 163 -1.00 12.62 9.26
C ALA A 163 0.34 13.09 9.88
N LYS A 164 1.48 12.72 9.29
CA LYS A 164 2.80 13.28 9.65
C LYS A 164 3.06 14.65 8.99
N ARG A 165 2.31 15.00 7.95
CA ARG A 165 2.49 16.20 7.12
C ARG A 165 1.37 17.20 7.34
N ILE A 166 0.14 16.72 7.47
CA ILE A 166 -1.06 17.50 7.82
C ILE A 166 -1.61 16.98 9.15
N ASP A 167 -2.21 17.86 9.93
CA ASP A 167 -2.88 17.47 11.17
C ASP A 167 -3.93 16.35 10.93
N SER A 168 -3.98 15.38 11.83
CA SER A 168 -4.85 14.20 11.67
C SER A 168 -6.33 14.55 11.69
N GLU A 169 -6.74 15.56 12.46
CA GLU A 169 -8.12 16.03 12.52
C GLU A 169 -8.50 16.77 11.22
N ALA A 170 -7.58 17.62 10.73
CA ALA A 170 -7.77 18.33 9.46
C ALA A 170 -7.91 17.37 8.27
N LEU A 171 -7.07 16.31 8.21
CA LEU A 171 -7.17 15.30 7.17
C LEU A 171 -8.49 14.52 7.26
N ALA A 172 -8.94 14.18 8.47
CA ALA A 172 -10.22 13.52 8.70
C ALA A 172 -11.39 14.38 8.22
N ALA A 173 -11.38 15.68 8.50
CA ALA A 173 -12.40 16.62 8.02
C ALA A 173 -12.45 16.68 6.48
N HIS A 174 -11.29 16.66 5.81
CA HIS A 174 -11.25 16.58 4.34
C HIS A 174 -11.86 15.27 3.81
N ILE A 175 -11.54 14.14 4.44
CA ILE A 175 -12.08 12.83 4.05
C ILE A 175 -13.60 12.80 4.18
N VAL A 176 -14.15 13.34 5.26
CA VAL A 176 -15.59 13.46 5.47
C VAL A 176 -16.22 14.30 4.37
N ARG A 177 -15.71 15.53 4.16
CA ARG A 177 -16.25 16.48 3.18
C ARG A 177 -16.26 15.92 1.76
N PHE A 178 -15.16 15.32 1.32
CA PHE A 178 -15.09 14.70 0.00
C PHE A 178 -15.87 13.40 -0.10
N GLY A 179 -15.92 12.61 0.97
CA GLY A 179 -16.72 11.39 1.04
C GLY A 179 -18.20 11.67 0.81
N ASP A 180 -18.74 12.67 1.51
CA ASP A 180 -20.12 13.11 1.37
C ASP A 180 -20.40 13.70 -0.02
N ALA A 181 -19.46 14.49 -0.56
CA ALA A 181 -19.58 15.02 -1.93
C ALA A 181 -19.63 13.88 -2.97
N TYR A 182 -18.71 12.92 -2.89
CA TYR A 182 -18.75 11.74 -3.77
C TYR A 182 -20.03 10.91 -3.59
N ALA A 183 -20.54 10.78 -2.37
CA ALA A 183 -21.79 10.08 -2.11
C ALA A 183 -22.99 10.74 -2.81
N ALA A 184 -22.98 12.07 -2.89
CA ALA A 184 -24.04 12.86 -3.49
C ALA A 184 -23.93 12.97 -5.02
N THR A 185 -22.71 13.06 -5.57
CA THR A 185 -22.51 13.45 -6.98
C THR A 185 -22.07 12.31 -7.88
N THR A 186 -21.55 11.20 -7.34
CA THR A 186 -20.79 10.22 -8.13
C THR A 186 -21.16 8.79 -7.77
N ASP A 187 -21.40 7.96 -8.80
CA ASP A 187 -21.63 6.52 -8.63
C ASP A 187 -20.37 5.84 -8.04
N LYS A 188 -20.57 4.93 -7.08
CA LYS A 188 -19.54 4.19 -6.32
C LYS A 188 -18.45 3.57 -7.20
N ARG A 189 -18.79 3.15 -8.42
CA ARG A 189 -17.80 2.58 -9.36
C ARG A 189 -16.77 3.59 -9.86
N PHE A 190 -17.16 4.87 -9.95
CA PHE A 190 -16.29 5.99 -10.36
C PHE A 190 -15.68 6.72 -9.16
N THR A 191 -16.15 6.47 -7.93
CA THR A 191 -15.50 6.96 -6.71
C THR A 191 -14.11 6.32 -6.55
N PRO A 192 -13.04 7.11 -6.32
CA PRO A 192 -11.72 6.55 -6.04
C PRO A 192 -11.69 5.77 -4.72
N ALA A 193 -10.79 4.79 -4.61
CA ALA A 193 -10.52 4.16 -3.32
C ALA A 193 -9.88 5.20 -2.38
N LEU A 194 -10.29 5.23 -1.10
CA LEU A 194 -9.81 6.26 -0.17
C LEU A 194 -8.27 6.29 -0.06
N GLY A 195 -7.63 5.13 -0.02
CA GLY A 195 -6.17 5.07 0.02
C GLY A 195 -5.51 5.67 -1.23
N VAL A 196 -6.11 5.55 -2.41
CA VAL A 196 -5.59 6.24 -3.62
C VAL A 196 -5.81 7.74 -3.50
N TRP A 197 -6.98 8.16 -3.03
CA TRP A 197 -7.31 9.57 -2.85
C TRP A 197 -6.35 10.26 -1.86
N ILE A 198 -6.07 9.66 -0.70
CA ILE A 198 -5.10 10.16 0.29
C ILE A 198 -3.68 10.15 -0.31
N GLY A 199 -3.27 9.07 -0.98
CA GLY A 199 -1.91 8.93 -1.50
C GLY A 199 -1.54 9.95 -2.59
N HIS A 200 -2.54 10.47 -3.30
CA HIS A 200 -2.38 11.50 -4.32
C HIS A 200 -2.63 12.93 -3.80
N GLU A 201 -2.76 13.11 -2.48
CA GLU A 201 -3.00 14.41 -1.84
C GLU A 201 -4.26 15.14 -2.36
N ARG A 202 -5.29 14.40 -2.81
CA ARG A 202 -6.48 14.94 -3.49
C ARG A 202 -7.43 15.76 -2.61
N TRP A 203 -7.07 16.01 -1.36
CA TRP A 203 -7.76 17.01 -0.53
C TRP A 203 -7.52 18.44 -1.01
N THR A 204 -6.52 18.67 -1.87
CA THR A 204 -6.26 19.95 -2.55
C THR A 204 -7.08 20.14 -3.82
N ASP A 205 -7.75 19.10 -4.31
CA ASP A 205 -8.55 19.16 -5.53
C ASP A 205 -9.86 19.96 -5.30
N GLU A 206 -10.54 20.32 -6.38
CA GLU A 206 -11.89 20.86 -6.29
C GLU A 206 -12.88 19.77 -5.85
N LEU A 207 -13.91 20.20 -5.10
CA LEU A 207 -14.95 19.28 -4.64
C LEU A 207 -15.73 18.70 -5.85
N PRO A 208 -16.00 17.38 -5.86
CA PRO A 208 -16.88 16.78 -6.83
C PRO A 208 -18.23 17.49 -6.82
N SER A 209 -18.63 18.00 -7.98
CA SER A 209 -19.95 18.60 -8.19
C SER A 209 -20.74 17.75 -9.17
N ALA A 210 -22.06 17.67 -8.96
CA ALA A 210 -22.93 17.04 -9.92
C ALA A 210 -22.85 17.86 -11.21
N GLN A 211 -22.48 17.21 -12.30
CA GLN A 211 -22.40 17.86 -13.60
C GLN A 211 -23.82 18.29 -14.00
N GLN A 212 -24.17 19.55 -13.77
CA GLN A 212 -25.37 20.18 -14.33
C GLN A 212 -25.11 20.49 -15.80
N GLY A 213 -24.87 19.44 -16.60
CA GLY A 213 -24.72 19.56 -18.03
C GLY A 213 -26.09 19.42 -18.66
N GLU A 214 -26.63 20.50 -19.24
CA GLU A 214 -27.68 20.40 -20.25
C GLU A 214 -27.21 19.39 -21.31
N ARG A 215 -27.82 18.20 -21.29
CA ARG A 215 -27.44 17.13 -22.21
C ARG A 215 -27.81 17.62 -23.61
N LYS A 216 -26.82 17.79 -24.49
CA LYS A 216 -27.09 18.08 -25.90
C LYS A 216 -28.02 17.00 -26.45
N PRO A 217 -29.08 17.37 -27.21
CA PRO A 217 -30.07 16.42 -27.69
C PRO A 217 -29.39 15.34 -28.52
N THR A 218 -29.70 14.08 -28.21
CA THR A 218 -29.14 12.95 -28.95
C THR A 218 -29.81 12.82 -30.32
N ARG A 219 -29.20 12.07 -31.24
CA ARG A 219 -29.80 11.80 -32.56
C ARG A 219 -31.19 11.16 -32.44
N THR A 220 -31.42 10.34 -31.43
CA THR A 220 -32.74 9.77 -31.14
C THR A 220 -33.73 10.84 -30.71
N ASP A 221 -33.33 11.76 -29.84
CA ASP A 221 -34.17 12.89 -29.41
C ASP A 221 -34.55 13.77 -30.60
N GLN A 222 -33.58 14.06 -31.48
CA GLN A 222 -33.81 14.83 -32.72
C GLN A 222 -34.75 14.11 -33.69
N ASN A 223 -34.62 12.78 -33.84
CA ASN A 223 -35.50 11.99 -34.68
C ASN A 223 -36.93 11.96 -34.13
N LEU A 224 -37.09 11.84 -32.81
CA LEU A 224 -38.39 11.87 -32.15
C LEU A 224 -39.06 13.24 -32.30
N ASP A 225 -38.30 14.33 -32.15
CA ASP A 225 -38.80 15.68 -32.40
C ASP A 225 -39.26 15.87 -33.86
N PHE A 226 -38.49 15.32 -34.82
CA PHE A 226 -38.86 15.36 -36.23
C PHE A 226 -40.15 14.57 -36.52
N VAL A 227 -40.29 13.37 -35.96
CA VAL A 227 -41.52 12.57 -36.06
C VAL A 227 -42.71 13.29 -35.42
N ALA A 228 -42.50 13.92 -34.26
CA ALA A 228 -43.53 14.71 -33.59
C ALA A 228 -43.93 15.96 -34.39
N GLN A 229 -43.00 16.56 -35.15
CA GLN A 229 -43.29 17.66 -36.06
C GLN A 229 -44.16 17.19 -37.25
N LEU A 230 -43.77 16.10 -37.90
CA LEU A 230 -44.55 15.49 -38.99
C LEU A 230 -45.97 15.11 -38.56
N ALA A 231 -46.14 14.54 -37.36
CA ALA A 231 -47.45 14.19 -36.82
C ALA A 231 -48.34 15.43 -36.60
N ARG A 232 -47.75 16.55 -36.15
CA ARG A 232 -48.47 17.83 -35.98
C ARG A 232 -48.92 18.40 -37.34
N GLU A 233 -48.06 18.35 -38.35
CA GLU A 233 -48.37 18.79 -39.71
C GLU A 233 -49.49 17.96 -40.35
N GLN A 234 -49.44 16.62 -40.23
CA GLN A 234 -50.49 15.73 -40.73
C GLN A 234 -51.83 15.98 -40.04
N ALA A 235 -51.84 16.17 -38.71
CA ALA A 235 -53.06 16.47 -37.97
C ALA A 235 -53.67 17.83 -38.35
N GLN A 236 -52.85 18.82 -38.74
CA GLN A 236 -53.32 20.10 -39.27
C GLN A 236 -53.90 19.96 -40.68
N GLN A 237 -53.24 19.20 -41.56
CA GLN A 237 -53.75 18.91 -42.90
C GLN A 237 -55.09 18.19 -42.87
N GLN A 238 -55.23 17.16 -42.03
CA GLN A 238 -56.49 16.43 -41.87
C GLN A 238 -57.62 17.33 -41.36
N ARG A 239 -57.34 18.25 -40.42
CA ARG A 239 -58.34 19.22 -39.94
C ARG A 239 -58.74 20.25 -41.01
N GLY A 240 -57.81 20.65 -41.87
CA GLY A 240 -58.09 21.58 -42.98
C GLY A 240 -58.84 20.95 -44.16
N LEU A 241 -58.87 19.62 -44.26
CA LEU A 241 -59.63 18.87 -45.26
C LEU A 241 -61.06 18.52 -44.82
N THR A 242 -61.37 18.68 -43.52
CA THR A 242 -62.68 18.38 -42.92
C THR A 242 -63.52 19.63 -42.61
N ALA A 243 -63.06 20.82 -43.02
CA ALA A 243 -63.76 22.10 -42.91
C ALA A 243 -64.20 22.56 -44.30
#